data_AF-A0A812K6B9-F1
#
_entry.id   AF-A0A812K6B9-F1
#
_cell.length_a   1.000
_cell.length_b   1.000
_cell.length_c   1.000
_cell.angle_alpha   90.00
_cell.angle_beta   90.00
_cell.angle_gamma   90.00
#
_symmetry.space_group_name_H-M   'P 1'
#
loop_
_entity.id
_entity.type
_entity.pdbx_description
1 polymer ?
#
loop_
_entity_poly.entity_id
_entity_poly.type
_entity_poly.pdbx_seq_one_letter_code
_entity_poly.pdbx_strand_id
1 'polypeptide(L)'
;MNGHVTSMESLFGEGQGIGQLIELSLAWFADDNGGADLQWYQDSADGSKRRSIEASRLNRDLQEQTVEEYKHRLLQEGQPQSVAGEAWMVWGDEEKRMPVYALSYNHRAAAFYRADAEDPTNPQVESVRNRGLKRVRILASWTPEFLLRFMSSVRNRYHKGSGASVIEVCKTALMLEASWRASCDHSGMSTNNPGYVKAYEATSFWAFSGIAGRVTMRVGRQGKADRGKHIRWINESINDQ
;
A
#
# COMPACT_ATOMS: atom_id res chain seq x y z
N MET A 1 -19.24 -25.01 14.48
CA MET A 1 -18.62 -25.52 13.25
C MET A 1 -17.62 -24.45 12.80
N ASN A 2 -16.33 -24.61 13.09
CA ASN A 2 -15.30 -23.61 12.77
C ASN A 2 -14.50 -24.06 11.55
N GLY A 3 -15.12 -23.97 10.37
CA GLY A 3 -14.36 -24.01 9.12
C GLY A 3 -13.71 -22.64 8.93
N HIS A 4 -12.39 -22.54 9.09
CA HIS A 4 -11.68 -21.30 8.78
C HIS A 4 -11.76 -21.05 7.26
N VAL A 5 -12.56 -20.07 6.86
CA VAL A 5 -12.58 -19.59 5.48
C VAL A 5 -11.29 -18.80 5.21
N THR A 6 -10.48 -19.25 4.26
CA THR A 6 -9.16 -18.68 3.95
C THR A 6 -9.03 -18.15 2.52
N SER A 7 -10.06 -18.32 1.67
CA SER A 7 -10.02 -17.91 0.26
C SER A 7 -11.34 -17.31 -0.21
N MET A 8 -11.30 -16.55 -1.31
CA MET A 8 -12.50 -16.02 -1.97
C MET A 8 -13.38 -17.13 -2.56
N GLU A 9 -12.76 -18.15 -3.14
CA GLU A 9 -13.45 -19.29 -3.76
C GLU A 9 -14.25 -20.09 -2.74
N SER A 10 -13.71 -20.26 -1.53
CA SER A 10 -14.43 -20.93 -0.43
C SER A 10 -15.59 -20.11 0.13
N LEU A 11 -15.57 -18.79 -0.04
CA LEU A 11 -16.62 -17.90 0.46
C LEU A 11 -17.73 -17.62 -0.58
N PHE A 12 -17.38 -17.54 -1.88
CA PHE A 12 -18.31 -17.12 -2.95
C PHE A 12 -18.48 -18.11 -4.10
N GLY A 13 -17.75 -19.24 -4.10
CA GLY A 13 -17.72 -20.21 -5.20
C GLY A 13 -16.78 -19.80 -6.35
N GLU A 14 -16.59 -20.71 -7.31
CA GLU A 14 -15.76 -20.48 -8.50
C GLU A 14 -16.46 -19.63 -9.58
N GLY A 15 -15.69 -18.96 -10.44
CA GLY A 15 -16.19 -18.33 -11.67
C GLY A 15 -16.74 -16.90 -11.55
N GLN A 16 -16.64 -16.26 -10.40
CA GLN A 16 -17.10 -14.88 -10.18
C GLN A 16 -16.11 -13.84 -10.73
N GLY A 17 -16.62 -12.80 -11.39
CA GLY A 17 -15.81 -11.65 -11.79
C GLY A 17 -15.43 -10.76 -10.60
N ILE A 18 -14.28 -10.07 -10.67
CA ILE A 18 -13.77 -9.21 -9.58
C ILE A 18 -14.81 -8.19 -9.10
N GLY A 19 -15.56 -7.57 -10.02
CA GLY A 19 -16.61 -6.61 -9.65
C GLY A 19 -17.76 -7.26 -8.88
N GLN A 20 -18.18 -8.45 -9.28
CA GLN A 20 -19.24 -9.20 -8.60
C GLN A 20 -18.82 -9.63 -7.20
N LEU A 21 -17.55 -10.06 -7.04
CA LEU A 21 -16.97 -10.37 -5.74
C LEU A 21 -16.97 -9.15 -4.81
N ILE A 22 -16.65 -7.96 -5.30
CA ILE A 22 -16.72 -6.72 -4.51
C ILE A 22 -18.16 -6.45 -4.07
N GLU A 23 -19.13 -6.50 -4.98
CA GLU A 23 -20.53 -6.22 -4.65
C GLU A 23 -21.09 -7.24 -3.65
N LEU A 24 -20.76 -8.53 -3.79
CA LEU A 24 -21.15 -9.55 -2.81
C LEU A 24 -20.50 -9.30 -1.45
N SER A 25 -19.22 -8.91 -1.43
CA SER A 25 -18.52 -8.56 -0.19
C SER A 25 -19.17 -7.37 0.49
N LEU A 26 -19.48 -6.33 -0.28
CA LEU A 26 -20.17 -5.15 0.20
C LEU A 26 -21.60 -5.47 0.66
N ALA A 27 -22.31 -6.38 0.00
CA ALA A 27 -23.67 -6.77 0.39
C ALA A 27 -23.68 -7.62 1.68
N TRP A 28 -22.67 -8.45 1.90
CA TRP A 28 -22.63 -9.38 3.03
C TRP A 28 -22.00 -8.76 4.29
N PHE A 29 -21.02 -7.87 4.11
CA PHE A 29 -20.20 -7.38 5.21
C PHE A 29 -20.33 -5.89 5.48
N ALA A 30 -21.01 -5.12 4.61
CA ALA A 30 -21.26 -3.71 4.92
C ALA A 30 -22.37 -3.57 5.95
N ASP A 31 -22.10 -2.80 7.00
CA ASP A 31 -22.98 -2.56 8.14
C ASP A 31 -23.88 -1.33 7.97
N ASP A 32 -23.88 -0.73 6.78
CA ASP A 32 -24.30 0.64 6.52
C ASP A 32 -25.62 0.76 5.74
N ASN A 33 -26.33 -0.34 5.50
CA ASN A 33 -27.58 -0.38 4.72
C ASN A 33 -27.51 0.37 3.37
N GLY A 34 -26.35 0.38 2.70
CA GLY A 34 -26.16 1.05 1.40
C GLY A 34 -25.35 2.36 1.46
N GLY A 35 -24.83 2.72 2.65
CA GLY A 35 -23.82 3.75 2.83
C GLY A 35 -24.10 4.65 4.03
N ALA A 36 -23.03 5.05 4.73
CA ALA A 36 -23.09 5.92 5.89
C ALA A 36 -22.50 7.31 5.57
N ASP A 37 -23.06 8.34 6.21
CA ASP A 37 -22.47 9.68 6.18
C ASP A 37 -21.53 9.83 7.37
N LEU A 38 -20.27 10.15 7.11
CA LEU A 38 -19.24 10.30 8.13
C LEU A 38 -18.79 11.75 8.26
N GLN A 39 -18.81 12.25 9.49
CA GLN A 39 -18.13 13.50 9.83
C GLN A 39 -16.64 13.27 9.95
N TRP A 40 -15.84 14.29 9.60
CA TRP A 40 -14.38 14.20 9.68
C TRP A 40 -13.87 14.15 11.12
N TYR A 41 -14.59 14.78 12.04
CA TYR A 41 -14.26 14.84 13.45
C TYR A 41 -15.43 14.33 14.30
N GLN A 42 -15.08 13.81 15.48
CA GLN A 42 -15.98 13.68 16.62
C GLN A 42 -15.72 14.81 17.60
N ASP A 43 -16.82 15.24 18.21
CA ASP A 43 -16.76 16.04 19.41
C ASP A 43 -16.42 15.12 20.59
N SER A 44 -15.31 15.41 21.25
CA SER A 44 -14.94 14.75 22.50
C SER A 44 -15.52 15.51 23.69
N ALA A 45 -15.74 14.82 24.81
CA ALA A 45 -16.32 15.40 26.02
C ALA A 45 -15.47 16.53 26.62
N ASP A 46 -14.18 16.55 26.34
CA ASP A 46 -13.22 17.60 26.74
C ASP A 46 -13.20 18.81 25.78
N GLY A 47 -14.07 18.82 24.76
CA GLY A 47 -14.11 19.84 23.72
C GLY A 47 -13.01 19.70 22.66
N SER A 48 -12.16 18.67 22.74
CA SER A 48 -11.19 18.36 21.68
C SER A 48 -11.88 17.71 20.48
N LYS A 49 -11.27 17.89 19.29
CA LYS A 49 -11.72 17.23 18.07
C LYS A 49 -10.92 15.96 17.86
N ARG A 50 -11.59 14.80 17.89
CA ARG A 50 -10.98 13.52 17.54
C ARG A 50 -11.24 13.19 16.08
N ARG A 51 -10.25 12.64 15.36
CA ARG A 51 -10.45 12.21 13.96
C ARG A 51 -11.42 11.03 13.91
N SER A 52 -12.40 11.09 13.01
CA SER A 52 -13.30 9.96 12.76
C SER A 52 -12.73 8.90 11.84
N ILE A 53 -11.72 9.26 11.04
CA ILE A 53 -11.15 8.39 10.02
C ILE A 53 -9.66 8.28 10.27
N GLU A 54 -9.17 7.05 10.35
CA GLU A 54 -7.75 6.75 10.46
C GLU A 54 -7.28 5.89 9.30
N ALA A 55 -5.98 5.92 9.02
CA ALA A 55 -5.40 5.12 7.96
C ALA A 55 -5.47 3.62 8.33
N SER A 56 -5.98 2.79 7.41
CA SER A 56 -5.94 1.34 7.63
C SER A 56 -4.54 0.79 7.39
N ARG A 57 -4.06 -0.08 8.28
CA ARG A 57 -2.83 -0.90 8.11
C ARG A 57 -2.90 -1.87 6.92
N LEU A 58 -4.10 -2.12 6.39
CA LEU A 58 -4.35 -3.03 5.27
C LEU A 58 -4.36 -2.31 3.92
N ASN A 59 -4.29 -0.98 3.95
CA ASN A 59 -4.15 -0.14 2.77
C ASN A 59 -2.69 0.32 2.67
N ARG A 60 -2.32 0.90 1.52
CA ARG A 60 -0.95 1.36 1.29
C ARG A 60 -0.56 2.42 2.30
N ASP A 61 0.73 2.43 2.61
CA ASP A 61 1.37 3.51 3.35
C ASP A 61 1.12 4.86 2.67
N LEU A 62 1.09 5.90 3.49
CA LEU A 62 0.93 7.26 2.99
C LEU A 62 2.16 7.68 2.18
N GLN A 63 1.92 8.00 0.93
CA GLN A 63 2.89 8.64 0.05
C GLN A 63 2.81 10.14 0.28
N GLU A 64 3.81 10.70 0.97
CA GLU A 64 3.83 12.10 1.37
C GLU A 64 3.56 13.06 0.21
N GLN A 65 4.19 12.85 -0.95
CA GLN A 65 3.94 13.65 -2.14
C GLN A 65 2.47 13.64 -2.57
N THR A 66 1.82 12.46 -2.59
CA THR A 66 0.41 12.35 -2.95
C THR A 66 -0.50 13.01 -1.94
N VAL A 67 -0.16 12.93 -0.64
CA VAL A 67 -0.89 13.64 0.41
C VAL A 67 -0.78 15.15 0.21
N GLU A 68 0.41 15.68 -0.03
CA GLU A 68 0.62 17.10 -0.25
C GLU A 68 -0.06 17.62 -1.52
N GLU A 69 -0.05 16.84 -2.61
CA GLU A 69 -0.79 17.18 -3.83
C GLU A 69 -2.30 17.23 -3.59
N TYR A 70 -2.86 16.27 -2.84
CA TYR A 70 -4.28 16.32 -2.47
C TYR A 70 -4.60 17.48 -1.53
N LYS A 71 -3.70 17.78 -0.59
CA LYS A 71 -3.85 18.89 0.36
C LYS A 71 -3.90 20.23 -0.39
N HIS A 72 -2.95 20.43 -1.31
CA HIS A 72 -2.91 21.62 -2.15
C HIS A 72 -4.18 21.78 -2.98
N ARG A 73 -4.65 20.71 -3.64
CA ARG A 73 -5.93 20.75 -4.38
C ARG A 73 -7.12 21.04 -3.46
N LEU A 74 -7.14 20.46 -2.27
CA LEU A 74 -8.21 20.70 -1.29
C LEU A 74 -8.29 22.17 -0.89
N LEU A 75 -7.15 22.82 -0.65
CA LEU A 75 -7.08 24.24 -0.29
C LEU A 75 -7.51 25.18 -1.43
N GLN A 76 -7.34 24.76 -2.68
CA GLN A 76 -7.67 25.57 -3.87
C GLN A 76 -9.10 25.34 -4.38
N GLU A 77 -9.50 24.07 -4.49
CA GLU A 77 -10.69 23.63 -5.22
C GLU A 77 -11.70 22.90 -4.33
N GLY A 78 -11.33 22.59 -3.08
CA GLY A 78 -12.10 21.71 -2.21
C GLY A 78 -11.99 20.23 -2.61
N GLN A 79 -12.94 19.43 -2.14
CA GLN A 79 -12.95 17.99 -2.40
C GLN A 79 -14.15 17.59 -3.28
N PRO A 80 -13.96 17.29 -4.57
CA PRO A 80 -15.01 16.67 -5.35
C PRO A 80 -15.10 15.17 -5.00
N GLN A 81 -16.13 14.78 -4.25
CA GLN A 81 -16.32 13.37 -3.87
C GLN A 81 -16.82 12.52 -5.05
N SER A 82 -17.61 13.11 -5.95
CA SER A 82 -18.20 12.44 -7.12
C SER A 82 -17.17 11.80 -8.06
N VAL A 83 -15.99 12.41 -8.19
CA VAL A 83 -14.90 11.90 -9.06
C VAL A 83 -13.98 10.91 -8.34
N ALA A 84 -14.05 10.84 -7.00
CA ALA A 84 -13.15 10.03 -6.18
C ALA A 84 -13.66 8.60 -5.92
N GLY A 85 -14.91 8.32 -6.30
CA GLY A 85 -15.61 7.07 -6.00
C GLY A 85 -16.06 6.96 -4.54
N GLU A 86 -16.88 5.95 -4.25
CA GLU A 86 -17.43 5.70 -2.91
C GLU A 86 -16.33 5.36 -1.92
N ALA A 87 -16.20 6.03 -0.77
CA ALA A 87 -15.13 5.67 0.17
C ALA A 87 -15.46 4.35 0.89
N TRP A 88 -14.49 3.45 1.03
CA TRP A 88 -14.59 2.19 1.77
C TRP A 88 -13.77 2.25 3.06
N MET A 89 -14.40 1.87 4.15
CA MET A 89 -13.89 1.87 5.51
C MET A 89 -14.20 0.54 6.21
N VAL A 90 -13.61 0.31 7.37
CA VAL A 90 -13.97 -0.80 8.27
C VAL A 90 -14.06 -0.29 9.71
N TRP A 91 -15.03 -0.81 10.47
CA TRP A 91 -15.14 -0.54 11.90
C TRP A 91 -13.93 -1.10 12.66
N GLY A 92 -13.49 -0.38 13.69
CA GLY A 92 -12.41 -0.83 14.57
C GLY A 92 -12.81 -1.92 15.56
N ASP A 93 -14.09 -1.93 15.95
CA ASP A 93 -14.65 -2.85 16.91
C ASP A 93 -16.10 -3.25 16.55
N GLU A 94 -16.62 -4.28 17.22
CA GLU A 94 -17.99 -4.78 17.03
C GLU A 94 -19.06 -3.81 17.55
N GLU A 95 -18.66 -2.91 18.45
CA GLU A 95 -19.53 -1.88 19.02
C GLU A 95 -19.69 -0.68 18.07
N LYS A 96 -19.08 -0.74 16.88
CA LYS A 96 -19.16 0.27 15.82
C LYS A 96 -18.73 1.64 16.33
N ARG A 97 -17.73 1.67 17.21
CA ARG A 97 -17.15 2.91 17.71
C ARG A 97 -16.16 3.44 16.69
N MET A 98 -16.04 4.75 16.72
CA MET A 98 -15.06 5.46 15.94
C MET A 98 -13.67 5.45 16.62
N PRO A 99 -12.58 5.62 15.85
CA PRO A 99 -12.54 5.89 14.42
C PRO A 99 -12.80 4.66 13.54
N VAL A 100 -13.19 4.90 12.29
CA VAL A 100 -13.17 3.88 11.24
C VAL A 100 -11.83 3.91 10.50
N TYR A 101 -11.45 2.77 9.93
CA TYR A 101 -10.18 2.61 9.23
C TYR A 101 -10.34 2.59 7.71
N ALA A 102 -9.56 3.43 7.02
CA ALA A 102 -9.65 3.70 5.60
C ALA A 102 -9.03 2.61 4.70
N LEU A 103 -9.86 1.67 4.22
CA LEU A 103 -9.44 0.66 3.22
C LEU A 103 -9.23 1.26 1.83
N SER A 104 -9.93 2.34 1.56
CA SER A 104 -9.64 3.27 0.46
C SER A 104 -9.50 4.66 1.07
N TYR A 105 -9.09 5.66 0.30
CA TYR A 105 -9.12 7.06 0.75
C TYR A 105 -8.06 7.49 1.80
N ASN A 106 -7.12 6.62 2.21
CA ASN A 106 -6.00 6.93 3.14
C ASN A 106 -5.38 8.32 2.89
N HIS A 107 -4.86 8.54 1.68
CA HIS A 107 -4.16 9.77 1.30
C HIS A 107 -5.06 11.01 1.35
N ARG A 108 -6.33 10.87 0.95
CA ARG A 108 -7.29 11.98 0.92
C ARG A 108 -7.74 12.35 2.33
N ALA A 109 -7.93 11.38 3.20
CA ALA A 109 -8.24 11.64 4.60
C ALA A 109 -7.06 12.33 5.30
N ALA A 110 -5.84 11.84 5.09
CA ALA A 110 -4.63 12.49 5.60
C ALA A 110 -4.50 13.93 5.07
N ALA A 111 -4.72 14.14 3.78
CA ALA A 111 -4.67 15.46 3.15
C ALA A 111 -5.69 16.42 3.75
N PHE A 112 -6.92 15.96 4.01
CA PHE A 112 -7.94 16.74 4.69
C PHE A 112 -7.46 17.20 6.06
N TYR A 113 -7.04 16.27 6.93
CA TYR A 113 -6.62 16.64 8.29
C TYR A 113 -5.40 17.56 8.31
N ARG A 114 -4.50 17.46 7.32
CA ARG A 114 -3.36 18.38 7.19
C ARG A 114 -3.79 19.76 6.71
N ALA A 115 -4.66 19.85 5.71
CA ALA A 115 -5.20 21.13 5.24
C ALA A 115 -5.98 21.85 6.35
N ASP A 116 -6.76 21.09 7.12
CA ASP A 116 -7.52 21.58 8.26
C ASP A 116 -6.65 22.11 9.40
N ALA A 117 -5.52 21.45 9.65
CA ALA A 117 -4.55 21.92 10.64
C ALA A 117 -3.75 23.14 10.15
N GLU A 118 -3.50 23.25 8.84
CA GLU A 118 -2.73 24.33 8.22
C GLU A 118 -3.54 25.61 8.07
N ASP A 119 -4.76 25.53 7.54
CA ASP A 119 -5.68 26.65 7.37
C ASP A 119 -7.13 26.23 7.66
N PRO A 120 -7.54 26.20 8.95
CA PRO A 120 -8.88 25.80 9.34
C PRO A 120 -9.98 26.78 8.92
N THR A 121 -9.61 27.99 8.50
CA THR A 121 -10.50 29.07 8.06
C THR A 121 -10.66 29.13 6.55
N ASN A 122 -9.92 28.31 5.82
CA ASN A 122 -10.05 28.22 4.37
C ASN A 122 -11.50 27.81 4.01
N PRO A 123 -12.22 28.58 3.16
CA PRO A 123 -13.62 28.30 2.84
C PRO A 123 -13.84 26.91 2.23
N GLN A 124 -12.87 26.39 1.48
CA GLN A 124 -12.96 25.05 0.88
C GLN A 124 -12.81 23.96 1.93
N VAL A 125 -11.87 24.14 2.85
CA VAL A 125 -11.66 23.20 3.97
C VAL A 125 -12.87 23.20 4.90
N GLU A 126 -13.40 24.38 5.25
CA GLU A 126 -14.61 24.50 6.07
C GLU A 126 -15.82 23.84 5.39
N SER A 127 -16.02 24.09 4.10
CA SER A 127 -17.07 23.46 3.30
C SER A 127 -16.97 21.93 3.32
N VAL A 128 -15.77 21.39 3.11
CA VAL A 128 -15.52 19.93 3.14
C VAL A 128 -15.69 19.36 4.54
N ARG A 129 -15.26 20.09 5.58
CA ARG A 129 -15.42 19.72 6.99
C ARG A 129 -16.91 19.58 7.33
N ASN A 130 -17.70 20.60 7.01
CA ASN A 130 -19.14 20.66 7.33
C ASN A 130 -19.96 19.65 6.55
N ARG A 131 -19.57 19.35 5.30
CA ARG A 131 -20.26 18.36 4.48
C ARG A 131 -20.01 16.92 4.97
N GLY A 132 -18.80 16.65 5.46
CA GLY A 132 -18.34 15.29 5.74
C GLY A 132 -18.13 14.47 4.46
N LEU A 133 -17.96 13.15 4.64
CA LEU A 133 -17.98 12.16 3.57
C LEU A 133 -19.35 11.53 3.46
N LYS A 134 -19.91 11.50 2.25
CA LYS A 134 -21.24 10.95 1.98
C LYS A 134 -21.17 9.51 1.47
N ARG A 135 -22.17 8.69 1.78
CA ARG A 135 -22.30 7.32 1.21
C ARG A 135 -21.01 6.49 1.33
N VAL A 136 -20.36 6.56 2.48
CA VAL A 136 -19.19 5.76 2.81
C VAL A 136 -19.65 4.32 3.03
N ARG A 137 -19.00 3.37 2.35
CA ARG A 137 -19.20 1.96 2.63
C ARG A 137 -18.39 1.54 3.85
N ILE A 138 -19.03 1.10 4.94
CA ILE A 138 -18.36 0.70 6.17
C ILE A 138 -18.57 -0.78 6.41
N LEU A 139 -17.49 -1.54 6.30
CA LEU A 139 -17.47 -2.97 6.58
C LEU A 139 -17.46 -3.23 8.08
N ALA A 140 -18.08 -4.33 8.49
CA ALA A 140 -18.09 -4.80 9.87
C ALA A 140 -16.66 -5.10 10.36
N SER A 141 -16.41 -4.92 11.66
CA SER A 141 -15.08 -5.17 12.26
C SER A 141 -14.66 -6.64 12.18
N TRP A 142 -15.61 -7.57 12.15
CA TRP A 142 -15.37 -9.00 11.99
C TRP A 142 -15.13 -9.43 10.53
N THR A 143 -15.16 -8.50 9.57
CA THR A 143 -14.88 -8.81 8.16
C THR A 143 -13.50 -9.47 8.03
N PRO A 144 -13.39 -10.65 7.39
CA PRO A 144 -12.14 -11.38 7.32
C PRO A 144 -11.00 -10.56 6.70
N GLU A 145 -9.81 -10.57 7.33
CA GLU A 145 -8.68 -9.75 6.90
C GLU A 145 -8.26 -10.02 5.45
N PHE A 146 -8.32 -11.28 4.99
CA PHE A 146 -7.99 -11.63 3.60
C PHE A 146 -8.92 -10.92 2.60
N LEU A 147 -10.19 -10.73 2.97
CA LEU A 147 -11.18 -10.05 2.15
C LEU A 147 -10.89 -8.54 2.10
N LEU A 148 -10.58 -7.95 3.25
CA LEU A 148 -10.17 -6.54 3.34
C LEU A 148 -8.93 -6.25 2.48
N ARG A 149 -7.93 -7.13 2.51
CA ARG A 149 -6.73 -7.05 1.66
C ARG A 149 -7.07 -7.19 0.18
N PHE A 150 -7.94 -8.14 -0.17
CA PHE A 150 -8.43 -8.30 -1.54
C PHE A 150 -9.08 -7.01 -2.05
N MET A 151 -10.06 -6.48 -1.32
CA MET A 151 -10.80 -5.27 -1.70
C MET A 151 -9.87 -4.05 -1.82
N SER A 152 -8.98 -3.86 -0.84
CA SER A 152 -7.93 -2.84 -0.87
C SER A 152 -7.07 -2.97 -2.13
N SER A 153 -6.60 -4.18 -2.46
CA SER A 153 -5.76 -4.43 -3.64
C SER A 153 -6.45 -4.12 -4.97
N VAL A 154 -7.75 -4.45 -5.09
CA VAL A 154 -8.52 -4.22 -6.32
C VAL A 154 -8.74 -2.73 -6.53
N ARG A 155 -9.15 -2.02 -5.47
CA ARG A 155 -9.30 -0.57 -5.48
C ARG A 155 -8.01 0.13 -5.92
N ASN A 156 -6.92 -0.29 -5.32
CA ASN A 156 -5.59 0.25 -5.55
C ASN A 156 -5.10 -0.01 -7.00
N ARG A 157 -5.48 -1.13 -7.61
CA ARG A 157 -5.23 -1.41 -9.04
C ARG A 157 -6.06 -0.52 -9.97
N TYR A 158 -7.33 -0.29 -9.65
CA TYR A 158 -8.23 0.53 -10.48
C TYR A 158 -7.73 1.97 -10.66
N HIS A 159 -7.12 2.55 -9.62
CA HIS A 159 -6.57 3.90 -9.68
C HIS A 159 -5.21 4.03 -10.38
N LYS A 160 -4.74 2.99 -11.10
CA LYS A 160 -3.46 2.96 -11.84
C LYS A 160 -2.19 3.25 -11.02
N GLY A 161 -2.28 3.52 -9.73
CA GLY A 161 -1.10 3.55 -8.86
C GLY A 161 -0.53 2.14 -8.81
N SER A 162 0.79 1.98 -8.99
CA SER A 162 1.42 0.66 -8.92
C SER A 162 0.97 -0.04 -7.64
N GLY A 163 0.25 -1.16 -7.79
CA GLY A 163 -0.22 -2.04 -6.71
C GLY A 163 0.81 -2.23 -5.60
N ALA A 164 2.07 -2.28 -6.04
CA ALA A 164 3.25 -2.57 -5.28
C ALA A 164 3.80 -1.32 -4.58
N SER A 165 4.00 -1.45 -3.28
CA SER A 165 5.00 -0.69 -2.53
C SER A 165 6.40 -0.87 -3.17
N VAL A 166 7.31 0.07 -2.91
CA VAL A 166 8.72 -0.07 -3.37
C VAL A 166 9.32 -1.39 -2.90
N ILE A 167 8.99 -1.84 -1.68
CA ILE A 167 9.43 -3.14 -1.15
C ILE A 167 8.89 -4.30 -1.99
N GLU A 168 7.62 -4.28 -2.38
CA GLU A 168 7.04 -5.31 -3.24
C GLU A 168 7.64 -5.28 -4.65
N VAL A 169 7.96 -4.10 -5.18
CA VAL A 169 8.71 -3.97 -6.45
C VAL A 169 10.10 -4.59 -6.31
N CYS A 170 10.82 -4.30 -5.22
CA CYS A 170 12.14 -4.88 -4.95
C CYS A 170 12.07 -6.40 -4.76
N LYS A 171 11.08 -6.92 -4.02
CA LYS A 171 10.86 -8.37 -3.84
C LYS A 171 10.58 -9.05 -5.19
N THR A 172 9.72 -8.44 -6.00
CA THR A 172 9.41 -8.95 -7.35
C THR A 172 10.64 -8.95 -8.23
N ALA A 173 11.44 -7.87 -8.19
CA ALA A 173 12.70 -7.78 -8.91
C ALA A 173 13.70 -8.87 -8.48
N LEU A 174 13.83 -9.13 -7.17
CA LEU A 174 14.67 -10.19 -6.61
C LEU A 174 14.22 -11.58 -7.07
N MET A 175 12.92 -11.85 -7.06
CA MET A 175 12.37 -13.14 -7.52
C MET A 175 12.58 -13.35 -9.01
N LEU A 176 12.35 -12.32 -9.83
CA LEU A 176 12.60 -12.36 -11.26
C LEU A 176 14.08 -12.61 -11.54
N GLU A 177 14.97 -11.97 -10.79
CA GLU A 177 16.40 -12.16 -10.91
C GLU A 177 16.85 -13.58 -10.55
N ALA A 178 16.37 -14.11 -9.41
CA ALA A 178 16.66 -15.48 -9.00
C ALA A 178 16.17 -16.50 -10.06
N SER A 179 14.97 -16.26 -10.62
CA SER A 179 14.39 -17.09 -11.67
C SER A 179 15.19 -17.01 -12.98
N TRP A 180 15.66 -15.82 -13.34
CA TRP A 180 16.50 -15.60 -14.51
C TRP A 180 17.84 -16.33 -14.37
N ARG A 181 18.53 -16.19 -13.24
CA ARG A 181 19.80 -16.89 -12.99
C ARG A 181 19.64 -18.41 -13.03
N ALA A 182 18.60 -18.94 -12.39
CA ALA A 182 18.31 -20.36 -12.43
C ALA A 182 18.07 -20.87 -13.86
N SER A 183 17.41 -20.06 -14.70
CA SER A 183 17.22 -20.36 -16.13
C SER A 183 18.55 -20.34 -16.89
N CYS A 184 19.39 -19.32 -16.69
CA CYS A 184 20.73 -19.23 -17.28
C CYS A 184 21.62 -20.43 -16.92
N ASP A 185 21.61 -20.84 -15.65
CA ASP A 185 22.37 -22.00 -15.16
C ASP A 185 21.88 -23.31 -15.79
N HIS A 186 20.56 -23.45 -15.97
CA HIS A 186 19.96 -24.63 -16.56
C HIS A 186 20.20 -24.73 -18.09
N SER A 187 20.08 -23.60 -18.80
CA SER A 187 20.13 -23.55 -20.26
C SER A 187 21.50 -23.19 -20.84
N GLY A 188 22.48 -22.86 -19.98
CA GLY A 188 23.77 -22.31 -20.39
C GLY A 188 23.66 -20.95 -21.10
N MET A 189 22.52 -20.25 -20.94
CA MET A 189 22.30 -18.95 -21.60
C MET A 189 23.02 -17.86 -20.82
N SER A 190 24.00 -17.20 -21.44
CA SER A 190 24.54 -15.92 -20.97
C SER A 190 24.05 -14.78 -21.85
N THR A 191 23.75 -13.63 -21.25
CA THR A 191 23.57 -12.40 -22.03
C THR A 191 24.92 -11.92 -22.53
N ASN A 192 25.13 -11.96 -23.86
CA ASN A 192 26.33 -11.41 -24.49
C ASN A 192 26.28 -9.89 -24.68
N ASN A 193 25.24 -9.21 -24.17
CA ASN A 193 25.11 -7.76 -24.27
C ASN A 193 25.85 -7.08 -23.11
N PRO A 194 27.02 -6.46 -23.33
CA PRO A 194 27.80 -5.83 -22.27
C PRO A 194 27.11 -4.56 -21.74
N GLY A 195 26.28 -3.91 -22.55
CA GLY A 195 25.47 -2.77 -22.13
C GLY A 195 24.36 -3.18 -21.15
N TYR A 196 23.76 -4.35 -21.35
CA TYR A 196 22.81 -4.93 -20.41
C TYR A 196 23.48 -5.31 -19.09
N VAL A 197 24.64 -5.98 -19.14
CA VAL A 197 25.40 -6.33 -17.92
C VAL A 197 25.77 -5.08 -17.12
N LYS A 198 26.28 -4.04 -17.78
CA LYS A 198 26.65 -2.78 -17.13
C LYS A 198 25.44 -2.04 -16.54
N ALA A 199 24.31 -2.01 -17.26
CA ALA A 199 23.08 -1.41 -16.76
C ALA A 199 22.52 -2.20 -15.57
N TYR A 200 22.50 -3.53 -15.68
CA TYR A 200 22.05 -4.44 -14.64
C TYR A 200 22.91 -4.35 -13.37
N GLU A 201 24.23 -4.33 -13.48
CA GLU A 201 25.15 -4.13 -12.35
C GLU A 201 24.96 -2.76 -11.70
N ALA A 202 24.77 -1.70 -12.49
CA ALA A 202 24.54 -0.36 -11.98
C ALA A 202 23.20 -0.23 -11.24
N THR A 203 22.12 -0.81 -11.79
CA THR A 203 20.78 -0.81 -11.16
C THR A 203 20.75 -1.68 -9.91
N SER A 204 21.40 -2.85 -9.94
CA SER A 204 21.56 -3.71 -8.77
C SER A 204 22.37 -3.00 -7.68
N PHE A 205 23.51 -2.42 -8.04
CA PHE A 205 24.35 -1.66 -7.10
C PHE A 205 23.57 -0.51 -6.46
N TRP A 206 22.75 0.24 -7.21
CA TRP A 206 21.90 1.29 -6.64
C TRP A 206 20.80 0.74 -5.71
N ALA A 207 20.11 -0.32 -6.12
CA ALA A 207 19.06 -0.95 -5.31
C ALA A 207 19.62 -1.52 -3.99
N PHE A 208 20.86 -2.01 -3.99
CA PHE A 208 21.48 -2.66 -2.83
C PHE A 208 22.37 -1.73 -1.98
N SER A 209 23.01 -0.70 -2.57
CA SER A 209 23.78 0.29 -1.80
C SER A 209 22.89 1.26 -1.00
N GLY A 210 21.66 1.52 -1.47
CA GLY A 210 20.66 2.28 -0.70
C GLY A 210 20.13 1.53 0.54
N ILE A 211 20.12 0.20 0.51
CA ILE A 211 19.74 -0.66 1.66
C ILE A 211 20.95 -0.90 2.57
N ALA A 212 22.16 -0.96 2.01
CA ALA A 212 23.40 -1.23 2.73
C ALA A 212 24.23 0.04 3.03
N GLY A 213 23.59 1.13 3.45
CA GLY A 213 24.24 2.39 3.88
C GLY A 213 25.21 2.28 5.08
N ARG A 214 25.74 1.09 5.40
CA ARG A 214 26.70 0.83 6.47
C ARG A 214 27.79 -0.19 6.14
N VAL A 215 28.09 -0.48 4.87
CA VAL A 215 29.30 -1.24 4.52
C VAL A 215 30.11 -0.46 3.49
N THR A 216 31.07 0.32 3.98
CA THR A 216 32.13 0.92 3.16
C THR A 216 33.06 -0.18 2.66
N MET A 217 32.94 -0.57 1.39
CA MET A 217 34.04 -1.29 0.73
C MET A 217 35.21 -0.33 0.51
N ARG A 218 36.32 -0.55 1.22
CA ARG A 218 37.62 0.01 0.85
C ARG A 218 38.05 -0.63 -0.48
N VAL A 219 38.02 0.16 -1.54
CA VAL A 219 38.63 -0.22 -2.82
C VAL A 219 40.16 -0.16 -2.66
N GLY A 220 40.79 -1.33 -2.57
CA GLY A 220 42.24 -1.46 -2.70
C GLY A 220 42.68 -1.15 -4.13
N ARG A 221 43.69 -0.30 -4.28
CA ARG A 221 44.26 0.15 -5.56
C ARG A 221 44.78 -1.01 -6.43
N GLN A 222 44.64 -0.79 -7.74
CA GLN A 222 45.09 -1.59 -8.89
C GLN A 222 46.41 -2.35 -8.76
N GLY A 223 46.40 -3.60 -9.24
CA GLY A 223 47.57 -4.33 -9.74
C GLY A 223 47.20 -5.10 -11.01
N LYS A 224 48.01 -4.96 -12.06
CA LYS A 224 47.80 -5.49 -13.41
C LYS A 224 47.66 -7.02 -13.44
N ALA A 225 46.80 -7.47 -14.35
CA ALA A 225 46.76 -8.74 -15.06
C ALA A 225 47.53 -9.93 -14.46
N ASP A 226 46.79 -10.96 -14.03
CA ASP A 226 47.14 -12.30 -14.49
C ASP A 226 45.92 -13.22 -14.59
N ARG A 227 45.94 -14.06 -15.62
CA ARG A 227 44.84 -14.95 -16.02
C ARG A 227 44.77 -16.14 -15.07
N GLY A 228 43.54 -16.44 -14.64
CA GLY A 228 43.16 -17.70 -14.02
C GLY A 228 43.31 -17.72 -12.50
N LYS A 229 42.17 -17.80 -11.80
CA LYS A 229 41.97 -18.59 -10.57
C LYS A 229 40.52 -18.52 -10.11
N HIS A 230 40.03 -19.67 -9.66
CA HIS A 230 38.75 -19.91 -9.03
C HIS A 230 38.35 -18.83 -8.02
N ILE A 231 37.11 -18.36 -8.11
CA ILE A 231 36.45 -17.63 -7.02
C ILE A 231 36.11 -18.66 -5.93
N ARG A 232 36.84 -18.61 -4.82
CA ARG A 232 36.54 -19.38 -3.61
C ARG A 232 35.63 -18.50 -2.74
N TRP A 233 34.37 -18.90 -2.59
CA TRP A 233 33.47 -18.31 -1.61
C TRP A 233 33.94 -18.73 -0.21
N ILE A 234 34.31 -17.79 0.64
CA ILE A 234 34.46 -18.03 2.08
C ILE A 234 33.08 -17.84 2.68
N ASN A 235 32.46 -18.95 3.05
CA ASN A 235 31.24 -18.99 3.84
C ASN A 235 31.67 -18.90 5.31
N GLU A 236 31.62 -17.73 5.93
CA GLU A 236 31.73 -17.65 7.39
C GLU A 236 30.36 -18.00 7.97
N SER A 237 30.26 -19.26 8.39
CA SER A 237 29.20 -19.79 9.23
C SER A 237 29.10 -18.98 10.52
N ILE A 238 27.95 -18.36 10.74
CA ILE A 238 27.47 -18.00 12.08
C ILE A 238 27.25 -19.33 12.80
N ASN A 239 28.17 -19.70 13.69
CA ASN A 239 27.93 -20.76 14.65
C ASN A 239 27.29 -20.15 15.90
N ASP A 240 26.11 -20.65 16.22
CA ASP A 240 25.48 -20.54 17.53
C ASP A 240 26.41 -21.13 18.61
N GLN A 241 26.72 -20.31 19.61
CA GLN A 241 26.83 -20.68 21.03
C GLN A 241 26.34 -19.52 21.89
#